data_AF-A0AAE0ABY5-F1
#
_entry.id   AF-A0AAE0ABY5-F1
#
_cell.length_a   1.000
_cell.length_b   1.000
_cell.length_c   1.000
_cell.angle_alpha   90.00
_cell.angle_beta   90.00
_cell.angle_gamma   90.00
#
_symmetry.space_group_name_H-M   'P 1'
#
loop_
_entity.id
_entity.type
_entity.pdbx_description
1 polymer ?
#
loop_
_entity_poly.entity_id
_entity_poly.type
_entity_poly.pdbx_seq_one_letter_code
_entity_poly.pdbx_strand_id
1 'polypeptide(L)'
;MQKSDDKDYGLEALEEIMSVMDSGKVVVIFAGYSEPMKRVIASNEGFCRRVTKFFYFNDFNSGELAKILHIKMNNQVEDSLLYGFKLHSSCSIDAIASLIERETTEKQRKEMNGGLVDPMLVNARENLDLRLSFDCIDMDELRTITLEDLEASLGFLLRSDHRD
;
A
#
# COMPACT_ATOMS: atom_id res chain seq x y z
N MET A 1 -14.34 -32.65 24.95
CA MET A 1 -14.85 -32.88 23.58
C MET A 1 -13.65 -32.74 22.65
N GLN A 2 -13.07 -33.87 22.26
CA GLN A 2 -11.92 -33.95 21.36
C GLN A 2 -12.48 -33.81 19.92
N LYS A 3 -12.03 -32.81 19.16
CA LYS A 3 -12.33 -32.70 17.73
C LYS A 3 -11.08 -33.15 16.97
N SER A 4 -11.27 -34.19 16.18
CA SER A 4 -10.30 -34.94 15.39
C SER A 4 -10.01 -34.30 14.03
N ASP A 5 -8.78 -34.51 13.55
CA ASP A 5 -8.21 -34.24 12.21
C ASP A 5 -7.95 -32.79 11.80
N ASP A 6 -7.01 -32.16 12.50
CA ASP A 6 -6.27 -30.99 12.01
C ASP A 6 -5.10 -31.47 11.13
N LYS A 7 -5.39 -31.84 9.88
CA LYS A 7 -4.33 -32.01 8.87
C LYS A 7 -3.83 -30.61 8.51
N ASP A 8 -2.64 -30.27 8.97
CA ASP A 8 -1.97 -29.01 8.62
C ASP A 8 -1.49 -29.04 7.15
N TYR A 9 -2.39 -28.68 6.23
CA TYR A 9 -2.10 -28.55 4.80
C TYR A 9 -1.07 -27.44 4.51
N GLY A 10 -0.78 -26.56 5.47
CA GLY A 10 0.24 -25.53 5.31
C GLY A 10 1.65 -26.12 5.28
N LEU A 11 1.90 -27.15 6.09
CA LEU A 11 3.17 -27.87 6.08
C LEU A 11 3.37 -28.62 4.75
N GLU A 12 2.35 -29.34 4.28
CA GLU A 12 2.39 -30.08 3.01
C GLU A 12 2.65 -29.13 1.83
N ALA A 13 2.02 -27.94 1.82
CA ALA A 13 2.28 -26.93 0.80
C ALA A 13 3.73 -26.43 0.82
N LEU A 14 4.34 -26.22 1.99
CA LEU A 14 5.75 -25.83 2.11
C LEU A 14 6.68 -26.94 1.61
N GLU A 15 6.38 -28.20 1.90
CA GLU A 15 7.15 -29.35 1.43
C GLU A 15 7.13 -29.47 -0.10
N GLU A 16 5.97 -29.25 -0.73
CA GLU A 16 5.87 -29.26 -2.19
C GLU A 16 6.67 -28.11 -2.82
N ILE A 17 6.63 -26.91 -2.22
CA ILE A 17 7.47 -25.79 -2.66
C ILE A 17 8.96 -26.15 -2.55
N MET A 18 9.38 -26.78 -1.45
CA MET A 18 10.77 -27.22 -1.26
C MET A 18 11.20 -28.23 -2.33
N SER A 19 10.34 -29.20 -2.66
CA SER A 19 10.57 -30.18 -3.73
C SER A 19 10.84 -29.49 -5.08
N VAL A 20 10.06 -28.46 -5.40
CA VAL A 20 10.24 -27.66 -6.61
C VAL A 20 11.53 -26.82 -6.55
N MET A 21 11.88 -26.26 -5.39
CA MET A 21 13.15 -25.52 -5.21
C MET A 21 14.38 -26.41 -5.46
N ASP A 22 14.33 -27.68 -5.02
CA ASP A 22 15.43 -28.64 -5.21
C ASP A 22 15.66 -29.04 -6.66
N SER A 23 14.64 -28.88 -7.52
CA SER A 23 14.77 -29.15 -8.95
C SER A 23 15.77 -28.21 -9.65
N GLY A 24 16.03 -27.03 -9.07
CA GLY A 24 16.92 -26.01 -9.63
C GLY A 24 16.39 -25.33 -10.91
N LYS A 25 15.15 -25.60 -11.32
CA LYS A 25 14.56 -25.07 -12.57
C LYS A 25 13.81 -23.76 -12.41
N VAL A 26 13.56 -23.34 -11.17
CA VAL A 26 12.79 -22.13 -10.87
C VAL A 26 13.50 -21.28 -9.82
N VAL A 27 13.22 -19.98 -9.87
CA VAL A 27 13.55 -19.05 -8.80
C VAL A 27 12.27 -18.76 -8.04
N VAL A 28 12.27 -18.99 -6.73
CA VAL A 28 11.14 -18.70 -5.85
C VAL A 28 11.46 -17.44 -5.05
N ILE A 29 10.59 -16.44 -5.13
CA ILE A 29 10.69 -15.19 -4.36
C ILE A 29 9.57 -15.18 -3.33
N PHE A 30 9.94 -15.25 -2.05
CA PHE A 30 9.00 -15.04 -0.95
C PHE A 30 8.94 -13.56 -0.61
N ALA A 31 7.73 -13.03 -0.52
CA ALA A 31 7.49 -11.63 -0.17
C ALA A 31 6.43 -11.54 0.91
N GLY A 32 6.67 -10.69 1.90
CA GLY A 32 5.77 -10.45 3.02
C GLY A 32 6.44 -9.63 4.11
N TYR A 33 5.67 -9.25 5.12
CA TYR A 33 6.19 -8.51 6.26
C TYR A 33 7.23 -9.31 7.04
N SER A 34 8.25 -8.62 7.55
CA SER A 34 9.44 -9.21 8.16
C SER A 34 9.13 -10.24 9.26
N GLU A 35 8.25 -9.91 10.21
CA GLU A 35 7.95 -10.80 11.34
C GLU A 35 7.14 -12.05 10.92
N PRO A 36 6.03 -11.94 10.15
CA PRO A 36 5.39 -13.11 9.56
C PRO A 36 6.34 -13.98 8.74
N MET A 37 7.20 -13.38 7.91
CA MET A 37 8.15 -14.14 7.08
C MET A 37 9.20 -14.88 7.90
N LYS A 38 9.70 -14.29 8.99
CA LYS A 38 10.60 -14.99 9.93
C LYS A 38 9.95 -16.24 10.50
N ARG A 39 8.66 -16.18 10.86
CA ARG A 39 7.91 -17.35 11.37
C ARG A 39 7.73 -18.43 10.31
N VAL A 40 7.38 -18.05 9.08
CA VAL A 40 7.26 -19.01 7.96
C VAL A 40 8.60 -19.67 7.67
N ILE A 41 9.71 -18.92 7.71
CA ILE A 41 11.03 -19.47 7.42
C ILE A 41 11.52 -20.41 8.55
N ALA A 42 11.16 -20.10 9.79
CA ALA A 42 11.50 -20.91 10.96
C ALA A 42 10.58 -22.12 11.18
N SER A 43 9.48 -22.27 10.42
CA SER A 43 8.51 -23.36 10.62
C SER A 43 9.07 -24.74 10.24
N ASN A 44 10.04 -24.80 9.34
CA ASN A 44 10.66 -26.04 8.87
C ASN A 44 12.16 -25.85 8.64
N GLU A 45 13.00 -26.65 9.31
CA GLU A 45 14.46 -26.56 9.18
C GLU A 45 14.95 -26.75 7.74
N GLY A 46 14.30 -27.62 6.97
CA GLY A 46 14.61 -27.87 5.57
C GLY A 46 14.30 -26.66 4.69
N PHE A 47 13.22 -25.94 4.99
CA PHE A 47 12.83 -24.72 4.29
C PHE A 47 13.84 -23.60 4.54
N CYS A 48 14.23 -23.39 5.80
CA CYS A 48 15.23 -22.38 6.20
C CYS A 48 16.55 -22.50 5.43
N ARG A 49 17.04 -23.74 5.18
CA ARG A 49 18.29 -23.98 4.45
C ARG A 49 18.23 -23.61 2.96
N ARG A 50 17.03 -23.61 2.36
CA ARG A 50 16.83 -23.32 0.93
C ARG A 50 16.66 -21.82 0.66
N VAL A 51 16.18 -21.06 1.65
CA VAL A 51 16.09 -19.60 1.58
C VAL A 51 17.44 -18.98 1.98
N THR A 52 18.31 -18.78 1.00
CA THR A 52 19.70 -18.34 1.24
C THR A 52 19.94 -16.85 1.07
N LYS A 53 18.98 -16.12 0.48
CA LYS A 53 19.07 -14.70 0.17
C LYS A 53 17.91 -13.96 0.83
N PHE A 54 18.25 -12.93 1.59
CA PHE A 54 17.30 -12.08 2.30
C PHE A 54 17.51 -10.64 1.85
N PHE A 55 16.41 -10.01 1.46
CA PHE A 55 16.38 -8.59 1.11
C PHE A 55 15.39 -7.91 2.05
N TYR A 56 15.86 -6.89 2.77
CA TYR A 56 15.05 -6.12 3.69
C TYR A 56 14.72 -4.78 3.04
N PHE A 57 13.43 -4.45 3.03
CA PHE A 57 12.92 -3.17 2.56
C PHE A 57 12.44 -2.40 3.79
N ASN A 58 12.96 -1.19 3.96
CA ASN A 58 12.52 -0.32 5.05
C ASN A 58 11.15 0.26 4.71
N ASP A 59 10.39 0.61 5.76
CA ASP A 59 9.14 1.34 5.61
C ASP A 59 9.41 2.71 4.97
N PHE A 60 8.48 3.16 4.10
CA PHE A 60 8.62 4.46 3.45
C PHE A 60 8.42 5.58 4.47
N ASN A 61 9.30 6.58 4.42
CA ASN A 61 9.04 7.84 5.13
C ASN A 61 8.00 8.69 4.38
N SER A 62 7.49 9.74 5.03
CA SER A 62 6.48 10.65 4.46
C SER A 62 6.91 11.28 3.13
N GLY A 63 8.19 11.59 2.95
CA GLY A 63 8.75 12.08 1.69
C GLY A 63 8.76 11.03 0.57
N GLU A 64 9.02 9.76 0.90
CA GLU A 64 8.95 8.64 -0.05
C GLU A 64 7.51 8.32 -0.43
N LEU A 65 6.58 8.36 0.52
CA LEU A 65 5.14 8.22 0.24
C LEU A 65 4.64 9.33 -0.68
N ALA A 66 5.06 10.58 -0.45
CA ALA A 66 4.75 11.70 -1.33
C ALA A 66 5.31 11.49 -2.76
N LYS A 67 6.52 10.94 -2.88
CA LYS A 67 7.08 10.56 -4.20
C LYS A 67 6.27 9.47 -4.88
N ILE A 68 5.85 8.44 -4.16
CA ILE A 68 4.99 7.36 -4.69
C ILE A 68 3.66 7.94 -5.19
N LEU A 69 3.07 8.89 -4.45
CA LEU A 69 1.86 9.60 -4.86
C LEU A 69 2.06 10.32 -6.19
N HIS A 70 3.14 11.09 -6.35
CA HIS A 70 3.47 11.72 -7.62
C HIS A 70 3.72 10.71 -8.74
N ILE A 71 4.44 9.62 -8.48
CA ILE A 71 4.69 8.57 -9.46
C ILE A 71 3.36 7.97 -9.95
N LYS A 72 2.41 7.68 -9.05
CA LYS A 72 1.09 7.18 -9.41
C LYS A 72 0.28 8.20 -10.22
N MET A 73 0.34 9.49 -9.85
CA MET A 73 -0.33 10.54 -10.60
C MET A 73 0.28 10.81 -11.98
N ASN A 74 1.57 10.56 -12.16
CA ASN A 74 2.25 10.76 -13.44
C ASN A 74 2.20 9.54 -14.37
N ASN A 75 2.08 8.33 -13.81
CA ASN A 75 2.07 7.06 -14.55
C ASN A 75 0.68 6.41 -14.54
N GLN A 76 -0.34 7.18 -14.85
CA GLN A 76 -1.71 6.69 -14.92
C GLN A 76 -1.88 5.76 -16.13
N VAL A 77 -2.66 4.69 -15.95
CA VAL A 77 -3.14 3.82 -17.03
C VAL A 77 -4.59 4.15 -17.35
N GLU A 78 -5.05 3.89 -18.57
CA GLU A 78 -6.39 4.27 -19.04
C GLU A 78 -7.54 3.72 -18.17
N ASP A 79 -7.38 2.50 -17.63
CA ASP A 79 -8.37 1.86 -16.74
C ASP A 79 -8.31 2.36 -15.29
N SER A 80 -7.40 3.29 -14.96
CA SER A 80 -7.27 3.85 -13.61
C SER A 80 -8.40 4.82 -13.29
N LEU A 81 -8.89 4.74 -12.06
CA LEU A 81 -9.84 5.71 -11.48
C LEU A 81 -9.31 7.16 -11.48
N LEU A 82 -8.00 7.34 -11.63
CA LEU A 82 -7.32 8.63 -11.64
C LEU A 82 -6.95 9.09 -13.05
N TYR A 83 -7.28 8.32 -14.10
CA TYR A 83 -6.90 8.67 -15.46
C TYR A 83 -7.45 10.04 -15.87
N GLY A 84 -6.57 10.93 -16.32
CA GLY A 84 -6.91 12.28 -16.77
C GLY A 84 -7.00 13.32 -15.66
N PHE A 85 -6.86 12.93 -14.39
CA PHE A 85 -6.73 13.86 -13.27
C PHE A 85 -5.28 14.31 -13.12
N LYS A 86 -5.09 15.51 -12.58
CA LYS A 86 -3.77 16.07 -12.27
C LYS A 86 -3.76 16.65 -10.86
N LEU A 87 -2.55 16.79 -10.32
CA LEU A 87 -2.35 17.50 -9.07
C LEU A 87 -2.24 19.01 -9.34
N HIS A 88 -2.83 19.80 -8.45
CA HIS A 88 -2.62 21.24 -8.43
C HIS A 88 -1.13 21.57 -8.15
N SER A 89 -0.67 22.73 -8.62
CA SER A 89 0.72 23.19 -8.44
C SER A 89 1.16 23.31 -6.97
N SER A 90 0.21 23.47 -6.04
CA SER A 90 0.47 23.50 -4.60
C SER A 90 0.80 22.12 -4.01
N CYS A 91 0.47 21.04 -4.70
CA CYS A 91 0.74 19.66 -4.28
C CYS A 91 2.19 19.29 -4.62
N SER A 92 3.16 19.98 -4.00
CA SER A 92 4.57 19.61 -4.08
C SER A 92 4.87 18.39 -3.20
N ILE A 93 5.97 17.70 -3.48
CA ILE A 93 6.44 16.57 -2.66
C ILE A 93 6.55 16.98 -1.19
N ASP A 94 7.11 18.16 -0.91
CA ASP A 94 7.30 18.64 0.47
C ASP A 94 5.97 19.00 1.14
N ALA A 95 5.02 19.58 0.40
CA ALA A 95 3.68 19.90 0.92
C ALA A 95 2.91 18.61 1.26
N ILE A 96 2.94 17.62 0.37
CA ILE A 96 2.30 16.31 0.60
C ILE A 96 2.99 15.55 1.73
N ALA A 97 4.33 15.58 1.80
CA ALA A 97 5.07 14.92 2.87
C ALA A 97 4.72 15.54 4.24
N SER A 98 4.67 16.87 4.31
CA SER A 98 4.27 17.60 5.53
C SER A 98 2.83 17.29 5.92
N LEU A 99 1.94 17.18 4.94
CA LEU A 99 0.54 16.79 5.15
C LEU A 99 0.43 15.37 5.72
N ILE A 100 1.11 14.39 5.09
CA ILE A 100 1.14 13.00 5.57
C ILE A 100 1.70 12.96 7.00
N GLU A 101 2.77 13.68 7.29
CA GLU A 101 3.37 13.70 8.63
C GLU A 101 2.42 14.28 9.69
N ARG A 102 1.68 15.33 9.34
CA ARG A 102 0.73 16.01 10.24
C ARG A 102 -0.54 15.20 10.49
N GLU A 103 -1.09 14.60 9.45
CA GLU A 103 -2.41 13.96 9.50
C GLU A 103 -2.34 12.47 9.87
N THR A 104 -1.15 11.85 9.86
CA THR A 104 -0.99 10.41 10.15
C THR A 104 -0.03 10.15 11.31
N THR A 105 -0.23 9.03 12.01
CA THR A 105 0.75 8.52 12.99
C THR A 105 1.83 7.67 12.32
N GLU A 106 3.00 7.56 12.96
CA GLU A 106 4.06 6.67 12.49
C GLU A 106 3.60 5.21 12.40
N LYS A 107 2.76 4.76 13.34
CA LYS A 107 2.17 3.40 13.32
C LYS A 107 1.34 3.18 12.05
N GLN A 108 0.43 4.09 11.74
CA GLN A 108 -0.41 4.00 10.53
C GLN A 108 0.44 3.99 9.26
N ARG A 109 1.48 4.82 9.19
CA ARG A 109 2.39 4.83 8.03
C ARG A 109 3.15 3.52 7.88
N LYS A 110 3.56 2.87 8.96
CA LYS A 110 4.25 1.57 8.90
C LYS A 110 3.30 0.44 8.50
N GLU A 111 2.08 0.44 9.03
CA GLU A 111 1.08 -0.60 8.75
C GLU A 111 0.54 -0.53 7.33
N MET A 112 0.26 0.68 6.83
CA MET A 112 -0.25 0.89 5.48
C MET A 112 0.87 1.01 4.44
N ASN A 113 2.05 1.52 4.84
CA ASN A 113 3.22 1.77 4.00
C ASN A 113 2.84 2.40 2.65
N GLY A 114 3.37 1.89 1.52
CA GLY A 114 3.00 2.36 0.19
C GLY A 114 1.50 2.22 -0.14
N GLY A 115 0.79 1.31 0.56
CA GLY A 115 -0.65 1.13 0.45
C GLY A 115 -1.48 2.28 1.03
N LEU A 116 -0.87 3.23 1.77
CA LEU A 116 -1.54 4.46 2.21
C LEU A 116 -1.93 5.38 1.04
N VAL A 117 -1.15 5.36 -0.04
CA VAL A 117 -1.28 6.34 -1.14
C VAL A 117 -2.54 6.11 -1.97
N ASP A 118 -2.92 4.86 -2.18
CA ASP A 118 -4.09 4.50 -2.99
C ASP A 118 -5.41 5.04 -2.40
N PRO A 119 -5.76 4.76 -1.13
CA PRO A 119 -6.97 5.32 -0.55
C PRO A 119 -6.91 6.84 -0.41
N MET A 120 -5.72 7.42 -0.16
CA MET A 120 -5.53 8.87 -0.14
C MET A 120 -5.94 9.51 -1.48
N LEU A 121 -5.48 8.96 -2.61
CA LEU A 121 -5.80 9.48 -3.94
C LEU A 121 -7.27 9.25 -4.34
N VAL A 122 -7.82 8.06 -4.07
CA VAL A 122 -9.21 7.74 -4.38
C VAL A 122 -10.16 8.68 -3.62
N ASN A 123 -9.94 8.86 -2.32
CA ASN A 123 -10.76 9.73 -1.50
C ASN A 123 -10.55 11.22 -1.85
N ALA A 124 -9.36 11.63 -2.27
CA ALA A 124 -9.13 12.99 -2.74
C ALA A 124 -9.92 13.29 -4.03
N ARG A 125 -10.07 12.32 -4.92
CA ARG A 125 -10.96 12.46 -6.08
C ARG A 125 -12.42 12.61 -5.65
N GLU A 126 -12.87 11.86 -4.64
CA GLU A 126 -14.22 12.04 -4.10
C GLU A 126 -14.41 13.43 -3.47
N ASN A 127 -13.39 13.96 -2.78
CA ASN A 127 -13.43 15.31 -2.23
C ASN A 127 -13.44 16.39 -3.32
N LEU A 128 -12.71 16.16 -4.43
CA LEU A 128 -12.80 16.99 -5.62
C LEU A 128 -14.26 17.05 -6.12
N ASP A 129 -14.90 15.88 -6.29
CA ASP A 129 -16.31 15.81 -6.73
C ASP A 129 -17.25 16.55 -5.76
N LEU A 130 -16.99 16.49 -4.45
CA LEU A 130 -17.80 17.15 -3.42
C LEU A 130 -17.63 18.67 -3.36
N ARG A 131 -16.43 19.20 -3.66
CA ARG A 131 -16.19 20.66 -3.60
C ARG A 131 -16.66 21.40 -4.86
N LEU A 132 -16.86 20.69 -5.96
CA LEU A 132 -17.28 21.28 -7.23
C LEU A 132 -18.77 21.63 -7.22
N SER A 133 -19.10 22.76 -7.85
CA SER A 133 -20.50 23.14 -8.13
C SER A 133 -21.05 22.27 -9.26
N PHE A 134 -22.35 21.96 -9.21
CA PHE A 134 -23.06 21.28 -10.31
C PHE A 134 -22.97 22.03 -11.65
N ASP A 135 -22.79 23.35 -11.62
CA ASP A 135 -22.67 24.19 -12.81
C ASP A 135 -21.20 24.42 -13.23
N CYS A 136 -20.23 23.71 -12.64
CA CYS A 136 -18.83 23.83 -13.03
C CYS A 136 -18.64 23.31 -14.46
N ILE A 137 -18.22 24.20 -15.35
CA ILE A 137 -17.90 23.91 -16.75
C ILE A 137 -16.40 24.00 -17.05
N ASP A 138 -15.59 24.37 -16.06
CA ASP A 138 -14.14 24.48 -16.22
C ASP A 138 -13.51 23.09 -16.19
N MET A 139 -13.17 22.59 -17.38
CA MET A 139 -12.54 21.28 -17.56
C MET A 139 -11.22 21.12 -16.80
N ASP A 140 -10.49 22.22 -16.55
CA ASP A 140 -9.26 22.18 -15.79
C ASP A 140 -9.56 21.96 -14.30
N GLU A 141 -10.56 22.67 -13.78
CA GLU A 141 -11.00 22.55 -12.39
C GLU A 141 -11.56 21.15 -12.10
N LEU A 142 -12.39 20.61 -13.00
CA LEU A 142 -12.99 19.27 -12.91
C LEU A 142 -11.97 18.13 -12.82
N ARG A 143 -10.70 18.39 -13.15
CA ARG A 143 -9.64 17.38 -13.21
C ARG A 143 -8.49 17.67 -12.24
N THR A 144 -8.56 18.74 -11.47
CA THR A 144 -7.45 19.20 -10.63
C THR A 144 -7.69 18.90 -9.17
N ILE A 145 -6.95 17.90 -8.65
CA ILE A 145 -6.93 17.54 -7.23
C ILE A 145 -6.04 18.53 -6.48
N THR A 146 -6.59 19.21 -5.46
CA THR A 146 -5.85 20.18 -4.65
C THR A 146 -5.28 19.57 -3.37
N LEU A 147 -4.54 20.38 -2.61
CA LEU A 147 -3.98 19.92 -1.34
C LEU A 147 -5.08 19.73 -0.28
N GLU A 148 -6.13 20.53 -0.34
CA GLU A 148 -7.31 20.44 0.53
C GLU A 148 -8.08 19.13 0.27
N ASP A 149 -8.19 18.70 -0.99
CA ASP A 149 -8.80 17.42 -1.36
C ASP A 149 -8.03 16.23 -0.74
N LEU A 150 -6.70 16.31 -0.77
CA LEU A 150 -5.79 15.33 -0.14
C LEU A 150 -5.84 15.40 1.39
N GLU A 151 -5.95 16.57 1.98
CA GLU A 151 -6.05 16.73 3.44
C GLU A 151 -7.35 16.13 3.98
N ALA A 152 -8.47 16.45 3.33
CA ALA A 152 -9.76 15.87 3.67
C ALA A 152 -9.76 14.33 3.54
N SER A 153 -8.98 13.78 2.60
CA SER A 153 -8.88 12.33 2.38
C SER A 153 -8.34 11.57 3.61
N LEU A 154 -7.32 12.13 4.27
CA LEU A 154 -6.66 11.52 5.42
C LEU A 154 -7.51 11.62 6.68
N GLY A 155 -8.29 12.70 6.82
CA GLY A 155 -9.20 12.90 7.94
C GLY A 155 -10.27 11.81 8.08
N PHE A 156 -10.76 11.25 6.96
CA PHE A 156 -11.75 10.16 6.97
C PHE A 156 -11.13 8.77 7.15
N LEU A 157 -9.97 8.53 6.55
CA LEU A 157 -9.27 7.24 6.63
C LEU A 157 -8.95 6.86 8.07
N LEU A 158 -8.54 7.84 8.88
CA LEU A 158 -7.96 7.56 10.20
C LEU A 158 -8.94 7.70 11.36
N ARG A 159 -10.14 8.26 11.14
CA ARG A 159 -11.25 8.23 12.12
C ARG A 159 -12.04 6.93 12.09
N SER A 160 -11.88 6.14 11.04
CA SER A 160 -12.57 4.87 10.84
C SER A 160 -11.98 3.73 11.71
N ASP A 161 -10.74 3.89 12.17
CA ASP A 161 -10.00 2.93 13.02
C ASP A 161 -10.35 3.01 14.52
N HIS A 162 -11.44 3.74 14.85
CA HIS A 162 -11.99 3.86 16.21
C HIS A 162 -13.44 3.32 16.31
N ARG A 163 -13.86 2.50 15.34
CA ARG A 163 -15.11 1.74 15.43
C ARG A 163 -14.80 0.25 15.57
N ASP A 164 -14.42 -0.13 16.78
CA ASP A 164 -14.61 -1.46 17.37
C ASP A 164 -15.24 -1.30 18.76
#